data_AF-A0A7R9MTR7-F1
#
_entry.id   AF-A0A7R9MTR7-F1
#
_cell.length_a   1.000
_cell.length_b   1.000
_cell.length_c   1.000
_cell.angle_alpha   90.00
_cell.angle_beta   90.00
_cell.angle_gamma   90.00
#
_symmetry.space_group_name_H-M   'P 1'
#
loop_
_entity.id
_entity.type
_entity.pdbx_description
1 polymer ?
#
loop_
_entity_poly.entity_id
_entity_poly.type
_entity_poly.pdbx_seq_one_letter_code
_entity_poly.pdbx_strand_id
1 'polypeptide(L)'
;MVRPPVPVDGQFFKSAVSGIYKQKVNHADPKDNSTFDQVYFTNDAHYKAGGPVFFMFSGEGAASSAWLTNSNMADNAKKYGALLVELEHRFYGESQPFA
;
A
#
# COMPACT_ATOMS: atom_id res chain seq x y z
N MET A 1 7.68 13.58 -7.76
CA MET A 1 7.48 12.26 -8.41
C MET A 1 6.06 12.24 -8.95
N VAL A 2 5.82 11.81 -10.19
CA VAL A 2 4.46 11.79 -10.78
C VAL A 2 3.86 10.42 -10.55
N ARG A 3 2.58 10.36 -10.13
CA ARG A 3 1.84 9.10 -9.94
C ARG A 3 1.83 8.30 -11.27
N PRO A 4 2.21 7.01 -11.25
CA PRO A 4 2.10 6.16 -12.42
C PRO A 4 0.65 6.15 -12.91
N PRO A 5 0.42 6.21 -14.22
CA PRO A 5 -0.93 6.10 -14.76
C PRO A 5 -1.55 4.77 -14.32
N VAL A 6 -2.81 4.84 -13.89
CA VAL A 6 -3.61 3.65 -13.66
C VAL A 6 -3.89 3.02 -15.03
N PRO A 7 -3.56 1.73 -15.28
CA PRO A 7 -3.83 1.11 -16.58
C PRO A 7 -5.32 1.15 -16.93
N VAL A 8 -5.64 1.61 -18.15
CA VAL A 8 -7.01 1.90 -18.61
C VAL A 8 -7.78 0.62 -19.00
N ASP A 9 -7.07 -0.47 -19.29
CA ASP A 9 -7.63 -1.63 -20.01
C ASP A 9 -7.88 -2.88 -19.13
N GLY A 10 -7.96 -2.74 -17.80
CA GLY A 10 -8.31 -3.85 -16.90
C GLY A 10 -7.32 -5.03 -16.86
N GLN A 11 -6.18 -4.95 -17.55
CA GLN A 11 -5.24 -6.06 -17.72
C GLN A 11 -4.22 -6.26 -16.57
N PHE A 12 -4.30 -5.57 -15.44
CA PHE A 12 -3.27 -5.65 -14.38
C PHE A 12 -3.75 -5.93 -12.95
N PHE A 13 -5.00 -6.35 -12.74
CA PHE A 13 -5.49 -6.66 -11.37
C PHE A 13 -5.18 -8.07 -10.86
N LYS A 14 -4.32 -8.86 -11.52
CA LYS A 14 -4.06 -10.22 -11.01
C LYS A 14 -3.18 -10.29 -9.75
N SER A 15 -2.59 -9.18 -9.29
CA SER A 15 -1.55 -9.27 -8.25
C SER A 15 -1.67 -8.29 -7.10
N ALA A 16 -2.24 -7.10 -7.31
CA ALA A 16 -2.38 -6.13 -6.23
C ALA A 16 -3.70 -6.35 -5.48
N VAL A 17 -3.63 -6.76 -4.22
CA VAL A 17 -4.79 -6.99 -3.35
C VAL A 17 -4.86 -5.88 -2.31
N SER A 18 -6.05 -5.29 -2.13
CA SER A 18 -6.32 -4.33 -1.06
C SER A 18 -6.69 -5.03 0.25
N GLY A 19 -6.37 -4.39 1.37
CA GLY A 19 -6.75 -4.83 2.70
C GLY A 19 -6.92 -3.67 3.66
N ILE A 20 -7.44 -3.97 4.85
CA ILE A 20 -7.68 -3.03 5.93
C ILE A 20 -6.84 -3.44 7.14
N TYR A 21 -6.13 -2.48 7.72
CA TYR A 21 -5.46 -2.61 8.99
C TYR A 21 -6.14 -1.73 10.04
N LYS A 22 -6.52 -2.29 11.19
CA LYS A 22 -7.06 -1.53 12.33
C LYS A 22 -5.93 -0.75 13.00
N GLN A 23 -5.76 0.51 12.61
CA GLN A 23 -4.68 1.38 13.10
C GLN A 23 -5.18 2.22 14.28
N LYS A 24 -4.32 2.48 15.27
CA LYS A 24 -4.66 3.44 16.34
C LYS A 24 -4.88 4.84 15.79
N VAL A 25 -5.91 5.52 16.28
CA VAL A 25 -6.12 6.95 15.98
C VAL A 25 -5.00 7.77 16.63
N ASN A 26 -4.74 7.52 17.92
CA ASN A 26 -3.76 8.24 18.71
C ASN A 26 -2.64 7.31 19.21
N HIS A 27 -1.44 7.48 18.68
CA HIS A 27 -0.25 6.72 19.09
C HIS A 27 0.42 7.29 20.35
N ALA A 28 0.12 8.54 20.73
CA ALA A 28 0.75 9.22 21.86
C ALA A 28 0.05 8.93 23.20
N ASP A 29 -1.24 8.60 23.18
CA ASP A 29 -1.97 8.18 24.37
C ASP A 29 -2.10 6.65 24.42
N PRO A 30 -1.38 5.96 25.33
CA PRO A 30 -1.46 4.50 25.43
C PRO A 30 -2.83 4.02 25.97
N LYS A 31 -3.63 4.89 26.59
CA LYS A 31 -4.97 4.56 27.09
C LYS A 31 -6.04 4.69 26.02
N ASP A 32 -5.74 5.44 24.96
CA ASP A 32 -6.62 5.52 23.80
C ASP A 32 -6.54 4.22 23.00
N ASN A 33 -7.68 3.54 22.94
CA ASN A 33 -7.87 2.29 22.21
C ASN A 33 -8.72 2.50 20.94
N SER A 34 -9.03 3.74 20.58
CA SER A 34 -9.74 4.03 19.33
C SER A 34 -8.89 3.64 18.12
N THR A 35 -9.54 3.03 17.14
CA THR A 35 -8.91 2.58 15.90
C THR A 35 -9.71 3.05 14.70
N PHE A 36 -9.03 3.22 13.58
CA PHE A 36 -9.63 3.45 12.28
C PHE A 36 -9.16 2.43 11.25
N ASP A 37 -9.88 2.36 10.15
CA ASP A 37 -9.60 1.43 9.06
C ASP A 37 -8.59 2.08 8.12
N GLN A 38 -7.34 1.63 8.19
CA GLN A 38 -6.27 2.10 7.32
C GLN A 38 -6.13 1.16 6.13
N VAL A 39 -6.29 1.70 4.93
CA VAL A 39 -6.21 0.93 3.68
C VAL A 39 -4.75 0.68 3.32
N TYR A 40 -4.47 -0.51 2.81
CA TYR A 40 -3.19 -0.86 2.22
C TYR A 40 -3.39 -1.73 0.98
N PHE A 41 -2.37 -1.78 0.13
CA PHE A 41 -2.26 -2.67 -1.02
C PHE A 41 -1.04 -3.57 -0.86
N THR A 42 -1.13 -4.79 -1.36
CA THR A 42 -0.01 -5.74 -1.42
C THR A 42 0.11 -6.35 -2.79
N ASN A 43 1.33 -6.70 -3.23
CA ASN A 43 1.56 -7.45 -4.46
C ASN A 43 2.70 -8.45 -4.25
N ASP A 44 2.38 -9.74 -4.36
CA ASP A 44 3.28 -10.86 -4.13
C ASP A 44 3.71 -11.58 -5.42
N ALA A 45 3.40 -11.05 -6.61
CA ALA A 45 3.67 -11.70 -7.89
C ALA A 45 5.14 -12.08 -8.14
N HIS A 46 6.07 -11.42 -7.44
CA HIS A 46 7.50 -11.67 -7.54
C HIS A 46 8.12 -12.12 -6.21
N TYR A 47 7.32 -12.31 -5.16
CA TYR A 47 7.83 -12.72 -3.87
C TYR A 47 8.43 -14.13 -3.93
N LYS A 48 9.62 -14.29 -3.34
CA LYS A 48 10.28 -15.58 -3.13
C LYS A 48 10.35 -15.83 -1.64
N ALA A 49 10.13 -17.07 -1.19
CA ALA A 49 10.21 -17.40 0.23
C ALA A 49 11.55 -16.94 0.84
N GLY A 50 11.49 -16.15 1.91
CA GLY A 50 12.66 -15.53 2.55
C GLY A 50 13.16 -14.23 1.90
N GLY A 51 12.47 -13.75 0.86
CA GLY A 51 12.76 -12.48 0.20
C GLY A 51 12.35 -11.26 1.03
N PRO A 52 12.83 -10.05 0.67
CA PRO A 52 12.55 -8.84 1.43
C PRO A 52 11.11 -8.34 1.22
N VAL A 53 10.67 -7.45 2.11
CA VAL A 53 9.45 -6.65 1.91
C VAL A 53 9.89 -5.25 1.51
N PHE A 54 9.42 -4.77 0.37
CA PHE A 54 9.48 -3.35 0.06
C PHE A 54 8.19 -2.71 0.52
N PHE A 55 8.32 -1.66 1.34
CA PHE A 55 7.21 -0.97 1.96
C PHE A 55 7.22 0.49 1.55
N MET A 56 6.11 0.96 1.00
CA MET A 56 5.93 2.34 0.55
C MET A 56 4.79 3.01 1.33
N PHE A 57 5.02 4.25 1.74
CA PHE A 57 3.96 5.12 2.23
C PHE A 57 3.44 5.95 1.06
N SER A 58 2.12 6.00 0.87
CA SER A 58 1.54 6.88 -0.14
C SER A 58 1.84 8.36 0.18
N GLY A 59 1.82 9.21 -0.83
CA GLY A 59 1.93 10.67 -0.65
C GLY A 59 0.61 11.31 -0.18
N GLU A 60 0.42 12.59 -0.51
CA GLU A 60 -0.72 13.42 -0.12
C GLU A 60 -1.98 13.16 -0.99
N GLY A 61 -2.39 11.90 -1.12
CA GLY A 61 -3.57 11.52 -1.89
C GLY A 61 -3.97 10.07 -1.68
N ALA A 62 -5.12 9.69 -2.26
CA ALA A 62 -5.59 8.31 -2.23
C ALA A 62 -4.52 7.36 -2.81
N ALA A 63 -4.25 6.28 -2.08
CA ALA A 63 -3.29 5.26 -2.45
C ALA A 63 -3.71 4.56 -3.74
N SER A 64 -2.72 3.96 -4.42
CA SER A 64 -2.93 3.48 -5.77
C SER A 64 -2.04 2.29 -6.06
N SER A 65 -2.66 1.12 -6.16
CA SER A 65 -1.99 -0.13 -6.55
C SER A 65 -1.12 -0.05 -7.81
N ALA A 66 -1.32 0.96 -8.68
CA ALA A 66 -0.40 1.29 -9.77
C ALA A 66 1.07 1.45 -9.33
N TRP A 67 1.34 1.89 -8.11
CA TRP A 67 2.71 1.94 -7.58
C TRP A 67 3.31 0.55 -7.34
N LEU A 68 2.48 -0.46 -7.10
CA LEU A 68 2.92 -1.84 -6.90
C LEU A 68 3.12 -2.61 -8.21
N THR A 69 2.80 -2.01 -9.36
CA THR A 69 2.91 -2.65 -10.68
C THR A 69 3.80 -1.86 -11.63
N ASN A 70 3.75 -0.52 -11.58
CA ASN A 70 4.36 0.39 -12.55
C ASN A 70 5.32 1.38 -11.87
N SER A 71 6.27 0.88 -11.08
CA SER A 71 7.26 1.72 -10.41
C SER A 71 8.64 1.06 -10.33
N ASN A 72 9.65 1.85 -10.01
CA ASN A 72 10.99 1.33 -9.69
C ASN A 72 10.96 0.32 -8.53
N MET A 73 10.00 0.45 -7.61
CA MET A 73 9.82 -0.51 -6.51
C MET A 73 9.35 -1.86 -7.06
N ALA A 74 8.41 -1.86 -8.01
CA ALA A 74 7.93 -3.07 -8.68
C ALA A 74 9.02 -3.74 -9.52
N ASP A 75 9.85 -2.96 -10.23
CA ASP A 75 10.97 -3.50 -11.00
C ASP A 75 12.07 -4.09 -10.10
N ASN A 76 12.36 -3.44 -8.97
CA ASN A 76 13.28 -4.02 -7.99
C ASN A 76 12.69 -5.29 -7.34
N ALA A 77 11.38 -5.39 -7.13
CA ALA A 77 10.75 -6.60 -6.61
C ALA A 77 11.04 -7.83 -7.48
N LYS A 78 10.99 -7.69 -8.81
CA LYS A 78 11.35 -8.74 -9.77
C LYS A 78 12.79 -9.22 -9.56
N LYS A 79 13.71 -8.28 -9.34
CA LYS A 79 15.14 -8.56 -9.16
C LYS A 79 15.43 -9.24 -7.82
N TYR A 80 14.84 -8.75 -6.73
CA TYR A 80 15.19 -9.19 -5.37
C TYR A 80 14.23 -10.24 -4.80
N GLY A 81 13.17 -10.60 -5.53
CA GLY A 81 12.17 -11.54 -5.05
C GLY A 81 11.30 -10.98 -3.92
N ALA A 82 10.95 -9.68 -4.00
CA ALA A 82 10.36 -8.95 -2.88
C ALA A 82 8.82 -9.00 -2.87
N LEU A 83 8.23 -9.00 -1.67
CA LEU A 83 6.82 -8.64 -1.46
C LEU A 83 6.70 -7.12 -1.51
N LEU A 84 5.68 -6.61 -2.20
CA LEU A 84 5.41 -5.19 -2.25
C LEU A 84 4.23 -4.83 -1.35
N VAL A 85 4.35 -3.74 -0.60
CA VAL A 85 3.30 -3.18 0.24
C VAL A 85 3.23 -1.67 0.06
N GLU A 86 2.04 -1.13 -0.17
CA GLU A 86 1.75 0.30 -0.12
C GLU A 86 0.72 0.56 0.98
N LEU A 87 1.03 1.44 1.92
CA LEU A 87 0.12 1.87 2.98
C LEU A 87 -0.45 3.25 2.64
N GLU A 88 -1.77 3.38 2.66
CA GLU A 88 -2.42 4.67 2.47
C GLU A 88 -2.19 5.57 3.69
N HIS A 89 -1.77 6.80 3.41
CA HIS A 89 -1.53 7.82 4.42
C HIS A 89 -2.86 8.20 5.09
N ARG A 90 -2.87 8.27 6.43
CA ARG A 90 -4.05 8.71 7.20
C ARG A 90 -4.54 10.08 6.71
N PHE A 91 -5.85 10.29 6.75
CA PHE A 91 -6.59 11.46 6.24
C PHE A 91 -6.67 11.58 4.71
N TYR A 92 -6.08 10.65 3.95
CA TYR A 92 -6.20 10.59 2.51
C TYR A 92 -7.00 9.36 2.08
N GLY A 93 -7.63 9.46 0.90
CA GLY A 93 -8.43 8.38 0.34
C GLY A 93 -9.50 7.87 1.31
N GLU A 94 -9.52 6.56 1.51
CA GLU A 94 -10.48 5.87 2.38
C GLU A 94 -9.99 5.74 3.82
N SER A 95 -8.71 6.06 4.08
CA SER A 95 -8.08 5.98 5.40
C SER A 95 -8.41 7.18 6.29
N GLN A 96 -9.67 7.28 6.73
CA GLN A 96 -10.23 8.42 7.47
C GLN A 96 -10.40 8.13 8.98
N PRO A 97 -9.59 8.72 9.88
CA PRO A 97 -9.66 8.42 11.31
C PRO A 97 -10.95 8.85 12.04
N PHE A 98 -11.75 9.74 11.45
CA PHE A 98 -12.91 10.37 12.09
C PHE A 98 -14.17 10.38 11.20
N ALA A 99 -14.18 9.60 10.12
CA ALA A 99 -15.33 9.50 9.22
C ALA A 99 -16.40 8.52 9.75
#